data_AF-A0A7V5N0W4-F1
#
_entry.id   AF-A0A7V5N0W4-F1
#
_cell.length_a   1.000
_cell.length_b   1.000
_cell.length_c   1.000
_cell.angle_alpha   90.00
_cell.angle_beta   90.00
_cell.angle_gamma   90.00
#
_symmetry.space_group_name_H-M   'P 1'
#
loop_
_entity.id
_entity.type
_entity.pdbx_description
1 polymer ?
#
loop_
_entity_poly.entity_id
_entity_poly.type
_entity_poly.pdbx_seq_one_letter_code
_entity_poly.pdbx_strand_id
1 'polypeptide(L)'
;RTPILPPDRPALGSFRPTSQVLAAWERTRELARALDAALVLFQCPASFGPTALNIRNMREFFRSIPRDGLSMAWEPRGEWPQELVRSLCQELHLIHCVDPFKGAPLWGEINYFRLHGITGYDYRYTDEDLVSLFSCCAEKMSYVLFNNLPMAEDAMRFQILVNSKARPLPG
;
A
#
# COMPACT_ATOMS: atom_id res chain seq x y z
N ARG A 1 22.41 6.35 12.10
CA ARG A 1 21.05 6.93 12.11
C ARG A 1 20.99 7.92 13.27
N THR A 2 20.92 9.21 13.02
CA THR A 2 20.69 10.19 14.09
C THR A 2 19.22 10.08 14.51
N PRO A 3 18.89 9.77 15.78
CA PRO A 3 17.51 9.71 16.22
C PRO A 3 16.84 11.08 16.08
N ILE A 4 15.57 11.09 15.66
CA ILE A 4 14.75 12.29 15.71
C ILE A 4 14.55 12.64 17.19
N LEU A 5 14.96 13.85 17.58
CA LEU A 5 14.93 14.29 18.97
C LEU A 5 13.47 14.41 19.46
N PRO A 6 13.21 14.22 20.77
CA PRO A 6 11.87 14.29 21.36
C PRO A 6 11.03 15.54 21.01
N PRO A 7 11.57 16.77 20.92
CA PRO A 7 10.78 17.96 20.62
C PRO A 7 10.25 18.03 19.17
N ASP A 8 10.78 17.23 18.24
CA ASP A 8 10.34 17.20 16.84
C ASP A 8 9.22 16.18 16.57
N ARG A 9 8.97 15.26 17.51
CA ARG A 9 7.93 14.22 17.39
C ARG A 9 6.50 14.75 17.16
N PRO A 10 6.03 15.83 17.83
CA PRO A 10 4.69 16.35 17.58
C PRO A 10 4.54 17.01 16.20
N ALA A 11 5.62 17.30 15.48
CA ALA A 11 5.57 17.91 14.15
C ALA A 11 5.54 16.89 12.99
N LEU A 12 5.60 15.58 13.29
CA LEU A 12 5.74 14.51 12.29
C LEU A 12 4.46 13.68 12.10
N GLY A 13 4.28 13.18 10.89
CA GLY A 13 3.22 12.24 10.53
C GLY A 13 1.88 12.87 10.17
N SER A 14 0.87 12.02 9.94
CA SER A 14 -0.52 12.40 9.58
C SER A 14 -0.63 13.39 8.41
N PHE A 15 0.35 13.37 7.50
CA PHE A 15 0.44 14.28 6.35
C PHE A 15 0.37 15.77 6.73
N ARG A 16 0.78 16.12 7.95
CA ARG A 16 0.69 17.51 8.42
C ARG A 16 1.52 18.43 7.50
N PRO A 17 1.09 19.67 7.25
CA PRO A 17 1.81 20.64 6.43
C PRO A 17 2.98 21.25 7.22
N THR A 18 3.91 20.41 7.66
CA THR A 18 5.11 20.83 8.39
C THR A 18 6.36 20.64 7.52
N SER A 19 7.37 21.48 7.77
CA SER A 19 8.66 21.36 7.08
C SER A 19 9.29 19.98 7.26
N GLN A 20 9.08 19.33 8.41
CA GLN A 20 9.61 18.01 8.72
C GLN A 20 8.95 16.90 7.90
N VAL A 21 7.63 16.98 7.69
CA VAL A 21 6.90 16.03 6.82
C VAL A 21 7.32 16.21 5.36
N LEU A 22 7.47 17.45 4.89
CA LEU A 22 7.95 17.73 3.53
C LEU A 22 9.41 17.27 3.33
N ALA A 23 10.29 17.50 4.31
CA ALA A 23 11.67 17.01 4.26
C ALA A 23 11.73 15.47 4.28
N ALA A 24 10.86 14.81 5.03
CA ALA A 24 10.76 13.35 5.02
C ALA A 24 10.30 12.82 3.65
N TRP A 25 9.37 13.51 2.97
CA TRP A 25 9.00 13.19 1.61
C TRP A 25 10.18 13.38 0.65
N GLU A 26 10.86 14.53 0.70
CA GLU A 26 12.00 14.80 -0.19
C GLU A 26 13.07 13.72 -0.04
N ARG A 27 13.40 13.35 1.20
CA ARG A 27 14.36 12.27 1.45
C ARG A 27 13.88 10.92 0.92
N THR A 28 12.59 10.61 1.06
CA THR A 28 12.00 9.39 0.51
C THR A 28 12.10 9.39 -1.02
N ARG A 29 11.86 10.53 -1.66
CA ARG A 29 11.89 10.71 -3.10
C ARG A 29 13.31 10.55 -3.66
N GLU A 30 14.32 11.12 -3.01
CA GLU A 30 15.73 10.89 -3.36
C GLU A 30 16.09 9.41 -3.33
N LEU A 31 15.67 8.69 -2.27
CA LEU A 31 15.93 7.26 -2.14
C LEU A 31 15.17 6.46 -3.21
N ALA A 32 13.92 6.81 -3.49
CA ALA A 32 13.11 6.17 -4.53
C ALA A 32 13.80 6.30 -5.89
N ARG A 33 14.28 7.50 -6.26
CA ARG A 33 15.05 7.70 -7.50
C ARG A 33 16.34 6.90 -7.52
N ALA A 34 17.10 6.89 -6.42
CA ALA A 34 18.36 6.14 -6.34
C ALA A 34 18.18 4.62 -6.49
N LEU A 35 17.00 4.10 -6.13
CA LEU A 35 16.64 2.69 -6.24
C LEU A 35 15.86 2.36 -7.52
N ASP A 36 15.63 3.35 -8.39
CA ASP A 36 14.74 3.23 -9.55
C ASP A 36 13.35 2.65 -9.16
N ALA A 37 12.84 3.08 -8.02
CA ALA A 37 11.57 2.61 -7.50
C ALA A 37 10.43 3.16 -8.36
N ALA A 38 9.49 2.29 -8.74
CA ALA A 38 8.29 2.71 -9.47
C ALA A 38 7.19 3.29 -8.56
N LEU A 39 7.22 2.97 -7.26
CA LEU A 39 6.12 3.25 -6.35
C LEU A 39 6.61 3.52 -4.92
N VAL A 40 5.90 4.42 -4.22
CA VAL A 40 6.06 4.63 -2.77
C VAL A 40 4.78 4.27 -2.01
N LEU A 41 4.92 3.49 -0.95
CA LEU A 41 3.84 3.09 -0.04
C LEU A 41 3.71 4.07 1.13
N PHE A 42 2.49 4.58 1.32
CA PHE A 42 2.07 5.39 2.46
C PHE A 42 1.16 4.58 3.37
N GLN A 43 1.75 3.86 4.32
CA GLN A 43 0.99 3.13 5.34
C GLN A 43 0.57 4.05 6.47
N CYS A 44 -0.72 4.06 6.80
CA CYS A 44 -1.27 4.84 7.90
C CYS A 44 -1.61 3.94 9.09
N PRO A 45 -1.35 4.37 10.34
CA PRO A 45 -1.75 3.61 11.53
C PRO A 45 -3.27 3.66 11.74
N ALA A 46 -3.80 2.77 12.60
CA ALA A 46 -5.22 2.76 12.96
C ALA A 46 -5.72 4.08 13.59
N SER A 47 -4.83 4.80 14.28
CA SER A 47 -5.13 6.12 14.85
C SER A 47 -5.32 7.23 13.80
N PHE A 48 -4.93 7.00 12.54
CA PHE A 48 -5.20 7.92 11.44
C PHE A 48 -6.54 7.55 10.79
N GLY A 49 -7.63 8.11 11.33
CA GLY A 49 -9.00 7.92 10.85
C GLY A 49 -9.56 9.10 10.02
N PRO A 50 -10.82 9.00 9.57
CA PRO A 50 -11.48 9.93 8.62
C PRO A 50 -11.93 11.26 9.25
N THR A 51 -11.04 11.94 9.97
CA THR A 51 -11.36 13.28 10.51
C THR A 51 -11.20 14.35 9.43
N ALA A 52 -11.98 15.44 9.53
CA ALA A 52 -11.86 16.57 8.60
C ALA A 52 -10.44 17.13 8.54
N LEU A 53 -9.72 17.14 9.67
CA LEU A 53 -8.31 17.53 9.75
C LEU A 53 -7.40 16.58 8.95
N ASN A 54 -7.53 15.27 9.15
CA ASN A 54 -6.71 14.28 8.46
C ASN A 54 -6.94 14.29 6.94
N ILE A 55 -8.21 14.43 6.52
CA ILE A 55 -8.58 14.54 5.10
C ILE A 55 -7.97 15.79 4.49
N ARG A 56 -8.07 16.94 5.15
CA ARG A 56 -7.48 18.19 4.67
C ARG A 56 -5.95 18.07 4.53
N ASN A 57 -5.27 17.60 5.57
CA ASN A 57 -3.83 17.39 5.56
C ASN A 57 -3.39 16.45 4.42
N MET A 58 -4.09 15.33 4.24
CA MET A 58 -3.81 14.38 3.17
C MET A 58 -3.95 15.02 1.78
N ARG A 59 -5.02 15.80 1.55
CA ARG A 59 -5.22 16.54 0.29
C ARG A 59 -4.12 17.56 0.05
N GLU A 60 -3.79 18.37 1.04
CA GLU A 60 -2.73 19.39 0.93
C GLU A 60 -1.38 18.74 0.63
N PHE A 61 -1.03 17.65 1.34
CA PHE A 61 0.20 16.93 1.12
C PHE A 61 0.29 16.35 -0.30
N PHE A 62 -0.66 15.51 -0.71
CA PHE A 62 -0.58 14.82 -2.00
C PHE A 62 -0.73 15.72 -3.23
N ARG A 63 -1.28 16.94 -3.06
CA ARG A 63 -1.34 17.98 -4.10
C ARG A 63 -0.09 18.84 -4.18
N SER A 64 0.63 19.00 -3.07
CA SER A 64 1.81 19.87 -3.03
C SER A 64 3.11 19.14 -3.35
N ILE A 65 3.17 17.82 -3.07
CA ILE A 65 4.41 17.08 -3.27
C ILE A 65 4.68 16.77 -4.76
N PRO A 66 5.93 16.92 -5.21
CA PRO A 66 6.34 16.45 -6.53
C PRO A 66 6.41 14.92 -6.57
N ARG A 67 5.89 14.31 -7.64
CA ARG A 67 5.79 12.84 -7.79
C ARG A 67 6.92 12.22 -8.63
N ASP A 68 7.47 12.97 -9.57
CA ASP A 68 8.55 12.52 -10.47
C ASP A 68 8.31 11.15 -11.14
N GLY A 69 7.07 10.88 -11.55
CA GLY A 69 6.67 9.61 -12.16
C GLY A 69 6.42 8.46 -11.17
N LEU A 70 6.65 8.67 -9.87
CA LEU A 70 6.34 7.67 -8.84
C LEU A 70 4.83 7.47 -8.71
N SER A 71 4.38 6.23 -8.78
CA SER A 71 3.06 5.85 -8.28
C SER A 71 3.02 5.92 -6.76
N MET A 72 1.85 6.19 -6.19
CA MET A 72 1.68 6.34 -4.75
C MET A 72 0.60 5.37 -4.27
N ALA A 73 0.95 4.44 -3.39
CA ALA A 73 -0.02 3.54 -2.78
C ALA A 73 -0.36 3.99 -1.36
N TRP A 74 -1.63 3.97 -1.00
CA TRP A 74 -2.10 4.31 0.34
C TRP A 74 -2.73 3.10 1.01
N GLU A 75 -2.22 2.74 2.19
CA GLU A 75 -2.76 1.66 3.02
C GLU A 75 -3.42 2.26 4.27
N PRO A 76 -4.75 2.49 4.24
CA PRO A 76 -5.49 2.92 5.42
C PRO A 76 -5.63 1.76 6.41
N ARG A 77 -5.32 1.99 7.69
CA ARG A 77 -5.61 1.04 8.79
C ARG A 77 -6.60 1.57 9.82
N GLY A 78 -7.00 2.84 9.71
CA GLY A 78 -8.08 3.42 10.50
C GLY A 78 -9.46 3.04 9.95
N GLU A 79 -10.51 3.40 10.66
CA GLU A 79 -11.91 3.13 10.28
C GLU A 79 -12.39 4.08 9.17
N TRP A 80 -11.81 3.97 7.98
CA TRP A 80 -12.19 4.77 6.82
C TRP A 80 -13.38 4.13 6.08
N PRO A 81 -14.49 4.87 5.83
CA PRO A 81 -15.56 4.39 4.97
C PRO A 81 -15.04 4.09 3.56
N GLN A 82 -15.45 2.96 2.96
CA GLN A 82 -14.96 2.55 1.64
C GLN A 82 -15.18 3.62 0.55
N GLU A 83 -16.33 4.30 0.58
CA GLU A 83 -16.61 5.37 -0.39
C GLU A 83 -15.67 6.58 -0.23
N LEU A 84 -15.27 6.88 1.01
CA LEU A 84 -14.29 7.93 1.27
C LEU A 84 -12.89 7.50 0.82
N VAL A 85 -12.51 6.23 1.02
CA VAL A 85 -11.24 5.70 0.51
C VAL A 85 -11.21 5.78 -1.02
N ARG A 86 -12.27 5.31 -1.69
CA ARG A 86 -12.40 5.36 -3.15
C ARG A 86 -12.26 6.80 -3.67
N SER A 87 -13.05 7.73 -3.13
CA SER A 87 -13.04 9.12 -3.56
C SER A 87 -11.69 9.80 -3.35
N LEU A 88 -11.02 9.56 -2.21
CA LEU A 88 -9.68 10.11 -1.97
C LEU A 88 -8.62 9.50 -2.88
N CYS A 89 -8.65 8.19 -3.10
CA CYS A 89 -7.75 7.53 -4.05
C CYS A 89 -7.94 8.06 -5.48
N GLN A 90 -9.18 8.31 -5.89
CA GLN A 90 -9.48 8.89 -7.20
C GLN A 90 -9.03 10.35 -7.29
N GLU A 91 -9.42 11.17 -6.31
CA GLU A 91 -9.11 12.60 -6.25
C GLU A 91 -7.59 12.87 -6.23
N LEU A 92 -6.85 12.03 -5.50
CA LEU A 92 -5.42 12.22 -5.26
C LEU A 92 -4.56 11.28 -6.10
N HIS A 93 -5.14 10.57 -7.08
CA HIS A 93 -4.43 9.60 -7.93
C HIS A 93 -3.55 8.63 -7.10
N LEU A 94 -4.16 7.97 -6.12
CA LEU A 94 -3.50 6.99 -5.26
C LEU A 94 -4.00 5.58 -5.58
N ILE A 95 -3.12 4.60 -5.45
CA ILE A 95 -3.49 3.18 -5.50
C ILE A 95 -3.97 2.77 -4.11
N HIS A 96 -5.14 2.14 -4.03
CA HIS A 96 -5.60 1.54 -2.77
C HIS A 96 -4.76 0.31 -2.46
N CYS A 97 -3.89 0.41 -1.45
CA CYS A 97 -3.17 -0.74 -0.92
C CYS A 97 -4.04 -1.45 0.11
N VAL A 98 -4.37 -2.72 -0.16
CA VAL A 98 -5.32 -3.48 0.65
C VAL A 98 -4.91 -4.95 0.76
N ASP A 99 -5.34 -5.62 1.81
CA ASP A 99 -5.34 -7.08 1.87
C ASP A 99 -6.65 -7.57 1.21
N PRO A 100 -6.59 -8.29 0.07
CA PRO A 100 -7.79 -8.69 -0.66
C PRO A 100 -8.68 -9.65 0.14
N PHE A 101 -8.17 -10.29 1.18
CA PHE A 101 -8.97 -11.11 2.10
C PHE A 101 -9.74 -10.28 3.15
N LYS A 102 -9.42 -8.99 3.28
CA LYS A 102 -10.08 -8.06 4.23
C LYS A 102 -11.00 -7.06 3.52
N GLY A 103 -10.82 -6.86 2.22
CA GLY A 103 -11.68 -6.01 1.41
C GLY A 103 -11.23 -5.93 -0.04
N ALA A 104 -12.16 -5.59 -0.93
CA ALA A 104 -11.85 -5.42 -2.35
C ALA A 104 -10.94 -4.20 -2.60
N PRO A 105 -10.07 -4.23 -3.63
CA PRO A 105 -9.41 -3.02 -4.11
C PRO A 105 -10.46 -2.00 -4.58
N LEU A 106 -10.33 -0.75 -4.15
CA LEU A 106 -11.36 0.27 -4.35
C LEU A 106 -11.04 1.21 -5.51
N TRP A 107 -9.75 1.48 -5.76
CA TRP A 107 -9.26 2.33 -6.84
C TRP A 107 -7.76 2.08 -7.09
N GLY A 108 -7.30 2.36 -8.31
CA GLY A 108 -5.91 2.24 -8.72
C GLY A 108 -5.77 1.72 -10.16
N GLU A 109 -4.72 2.18 -10.85
CA GLU A 109 -4.34 1.68 -12.18
C GLU A 109 -3.82 0.23 -12.11
N ILE A 110 -3.23 -0.12 -10.97
CA ILE A 110 -2.76 -1.47 -10.61
C ILE A 110 -3.38 -1.89 -9.29
N ASN A 111 -3.36 -3.19 -9.01
CA ASN A 111 -3.60 -3.69 -7.65
C ASN A 111 -2.29 -3.67 -6.86
N TYR A 112 -2.36 -3.25 -5.60
CA TYR A 112 -1.24 -3.31 -4.66
C TYR A 112 -1.68 -4.04 -3.40
N PHE A 113 -1.43 -5.34 -3.35
CA PHE A 113 -1.87 -6.20 -2.27
C PHE A 113 -0.78 -6.40 -1.23
N ARG A 114 -1.15 -6.23 0.04
CA ARG A 114 -0.28 -6.52 1.19
C ARG A 114 -0.98 -7.48 2.13
N LEU A 115 -0.50 -8.71 2.12
CA LEU A 115 -1.07 -9.84 2.84
C LEU A 115 -0.40 -9.96 4.20
N HIS A 116 -1.15 -9.84 5.28
CA HIS A 116 -0.62 -9.95 6.66
C HIS A 116 -1.08 -11.22 7.36
N GLY A 117 -1.63 -12.17 6.60
CA GLY A 117 -2.31 -13.35 7.12
C GLY A 117 -3.79 -13.09 7.44
N ILE A 118 -4.63 -14.10 7.20
CA ILE A 118 -6.09 -14.00 7.34
C ILE A 118 -6.47 -13.89 8.82
N THR A 119 -5.93 -14.78 9.67
CA THR A 119 -6.20 -14.80 11.11
C THR A 119 -5.09 -14.21 11.97
N GLY A 120 -3.95 -13.83 11.37
CA GLY A 120 -2.79 -13.33 12.10
C GLY A 120 -1.50 -13.46 11.30
N TYR A 121 -0.42 -12.84 11.79
CA TYR A 121 0.87 -12.83 11.09
C TYR A 121 1.48 -14.22 10.93
N ASP A 122 1.19 -15.17 11.81
CA ASP A 122 1.66 -16.56 11.75
C ASP A 122 0.85 -17.44 10.77
N TYR A 123 -0.22 -16.90 10.20
CA TYR A 123 -1.05 -17.63 9.24
C TYR A 123 -0.24 -18.08 8.03
N ARG A 124 -0.43 -19.34 7.65
CA ARG A 124 0.11 -19.95 6.43
C ARG A 124 -1.03 -20.08 5.43
N TYR A 125 -0.89 -19.48 4.27
CA TYR A 125 -1.93 -19.52 3.24
C TYR A 125 -2.13 -20.95 2.70
N THR A 126 -3.38 -21.39 2.61
CA THR A 126 -3.74 -22.67 1.99
C THR A 126 -3.68 -22.57 0.47
N ASP A 127 -3.69 -23.70 -0.23
CA ASP A 127 -3.72 -23.67 -1.70
C ASP A 127 -5.02 -23.02 -2.21
N GLU A 128 -6.13 -23.23 -1.51
CA GLU A 128 -7.42 -22.59 -1.77
C GLU A 128 -7.35 -21.06 -1.62
N ASP A 129 -6.64 -20.56 -0.60
CA ASP A 129 -6.42 -19.13 -0.43
C ASP A 129 -5.60 -18.57 -1.60
N LEU A 130 -4.53 -19.26 -2.02
CA LEU A 130 -3.68 -18.82 -3.12
C LEU A 130 -4.45 -18.79 -4.45
N VAL A 131 -5.35 -19.73 -4.70
CA VAL A 131 -6.26 -19.72 -5.85
C VAL A 131 -7.24 -18.54 -5.78
N SER A 132 -7.76 -18.25 -4.59
CA SER A 132 -8.63 -17.09 -4.36
C SER A 132 -7.89 -15.77 -4.60
N LEU A 133 -6.66 -15.65 -4.10
CA LEU A 133 -5.78 -14.51 -4.33
C LEU A 133 -5.46 -14.32 -5.82
N PHE A 134 -5.20 -15.42 -6.55
CA PHE A 134 -4.97 -15.37 -7.99
C PHE A 134 -6.19 -14.79 -8.73
N SER A 135 -7.38 -15.20 -8.32
CA SER A 135 -8.64 -14.69 -8.90
C SER A 135 -8.81 -13.18 -8.66
N CYS A 136 -8.40 -12.66 -7.50
CA CYS A 136 -8.37 -11.22 -7.24
C CYS A 136 -7.38 -10.43 -8.13
N CYS A 137 -6.38 -11.10 -8.71
CA CYS A 137 -5.38 -10.47 -9.56
C CYS A 137 -5.78 -10.42 -11.05
N ALA A 138 -6.81 -11.14 -11.48
CA ALA A 138 -7.05 -11.46 -12.89
C ALA A 138 -7.38 -10.24 -13.78
N GLU A 139 -7.92 -9.16 -13.21
CA GLU A 139 -8.42 -8.01 -13.99
C GLU A 139 -7.38 -6.92 -14.24
N LYS A 140 -6.29 -6.88 -13.46
CA LYS A 140 -5.31 -5.80 -13.48
C LYS A 140 -3.92 -6.29 -13.13
N MET A 141 -2.89 -5.61 -13.63
CA MET A 141 -1.53 -5.82 -13.14
C MET A 141 -1.51 -5.68 -11.61
N SER A 142 -0.92 -6.66 -10.93
CA SER A 142 -1.04 -6.81 -9.48
C SER A 142 0.33 -7.00 -8.84
N TYR A 143 0.68 -6.13 -7.89
CA TYR A 143 1.81 -6.35 -6.98
C TYR A 143 1.28 -7.06 -5.74
N VAL A 144 1.83 -8.23 -5.43
CA VAL A 144 1.37 -9.08 -4.33
C VAL A 144 2.51 -9.27 -3.34
N LEU A 145 2.39 -8.65 -2.16
CA LEU A 145 3.42 -8.66 -1.13
C LEU A 145 2.92 -9.47 0.08
N PHE A 146 3.54 -10.64 0.29
CA PHE A 146 3.36 -11.44 1.49
C PHE A 146 4.16 -10.81 2.65
N ASN A 147 3.48 -10.50 3.75
CA ASN A 147 4.05 -9.94 5.00
C ASN A 147 3.67 -10.78 6.23
N ASN A 148 3.25 -12.03 6.03
CA ASN A 148 3.08 -13.03 7.08
C ASN A 148 4.43 -13.72 7.42
N LEU A 149 4.46 -14.51 8.48
CA LEU A 149 5.67 -15.16 8.98
C LEU A 149 6.26 -16.16 7.95
N PRO A 150 5.49 -17.05 7.30
CA PRO A 150 5.98 -17.89 6.21
C PRO A 150 5.98 -17.19 4.83
N MET A 151 6.09 -15.85 4.76
CA MET A 151 5.95 -15.07 3.52
C MET A 151 6.80 -15.57 2.35
N ALA A 152 8.03 -16.05 2.58
CA ALA A 152 8.89 -16.52 1.50
C ALA A 152 8.36 -17.81 0.85
N GLU A 153 7.85 -18.74 1.68
CA GLU A 153 7.26 -20.00 1.22
C GLU A 153 5.94 -19.73 0.48
N ASP A 154 5.08 -18.88 1.05
CA ASP A 154 3.78 -18.55 0.44
C ASP A 154 3.94 -17.76 -0.86
N ALA A 155 4.90 -16.81 -0.93
CA ALA A 155 5.21 -16.09 -2.15
C ALA A 155 5.72 -17.04 -3.26
N MET A 156 6.56 -18.02 -2.91
CA MET A 156 7.06 -19.01 -3.86
C MET A 156 5.95 -19.91 -4.40
N ARG A 157 5.09 -20.42 -3.50
CA ARG A 157 3.91 -21.22 -3.89
C ARG A 157 2.97 -20.43 -4.79
N PHE A 158 2.72 -19.17 -4.46
CA PHE A 158 1.90 -18.29 -5.29
C PHE A 158 2.54 -18.03 -6.66
N GLN A 159 3.85 -17.81 -6.73
CA GLN A 159 4.57 -17.64 -7.99
C GLN A 159 4.47 -18.88 -8.88
N ILE A 160 4.60 -20.09 -8.30
CA ILE A 160 4.42 -21.36 -9.02
C ILE A 160 3.00 -21.45 -9.59
N LEU A 161 1.98 -21.14 -8.77
CA LEU A 161 0.59 -21.11 -9.20
C LEU A 161 0.37 -20.16 -10.37
N VAL A 162 0.82 -18.90 -10.26
CA VAL A 162 0.73 -17.88 -11.32
C VAL A 162 1.38 -18.39 -12.61
N ASN A 163 2.59 -18.93 -12.54
CA ASN A 163 3.31 -19.44 -13.70
C ASN A 163 2.61 -20.65 -14.37
N SER A 164 2.00 -21.53 -13.57
CA SER A 164 1.25 -22.68 -14.09
C SER A 164 -0.04 -22.28 -14.81
N LYS A 165 -0.70 -21.20 -14.36
CA LYS A 165 -1.92 -20.67 -14.97
C LYS A 165 -1.64 -19.74 -16.15
N ALA A 166 -0.46 -19.12 -16.20
CA ALA A 166 -0.03 -18.24 -17.28
C ALA A 166 0.50 -19.00 -18.51
N ARG A 167 0.90 -20.28 -18.38
CA ARG A 167 1.19 -21.11 -19.55
C ARG A 167 -0.15 -21.55 -20.20
N PRO A 168 -0.37 -21.29 -21.49
CA PRO A 168 -1.40 -22.03 -22.21
C PRO A 168 -1.04 -23.52 -22.13
N LEU A 169 -2.03 -24.37 -21.90
CA LEU A 169 -1.86 -25.81 -22.12
C LEU A 169 -1.29 -26.00 -23.53
N PRO A 170 -0.23 -26.79 -23.73
CA PRO A 170 0.10 -27.23 -25.07
C PRO A 170 -1.11 -28.01 -25.60
N GLY A 171 -1.73 -27.47 -26.65
CA GLY A 171 -2.80 -28.14 -27.39
C GLY A 171 -2.29 -29.35 -28.16
#